data_AF-A0A291FIK8-F1
#
_entry.id   AF-A0A291FIK8-F1
#
_cell.length_a   1.000
_cell.length_b   1.000
_cell.length_c   1.000
_cell.angle_alpha   90.00
_cell.angle_beta   90.00
_cell.angle_gamma   90.00
#
_symmetry.space_group_name_H-M   'P 1'
#
loop_
_entity.id
_entity.type
_entity.pdbx_description
1 polymer ?
#
loop_
_entity_poly.entity_id
_entity_poly.type
_entity_poly.pdbx_seq_one_letter_code
_entity_poly.pdbx_strand_id
1 'polypeptide(L)'
;ATASIVDRHVLARGSQERVVDNIIRKDKEERPDLIILTPTCTSSILQEDLQNFVDRASIISDSNVIFADVDHYQVNEIQAADRTLEQVVRYYLDRCHRQKKLDKFLTDAPSVNIIGIFTLGFHNQHDCRELRRLLRDLDIEINQIIPEGGSVEDLKNLPKAWFNLIPYREVGLMTAMYLNKEYGMPYISTAPMGAVDM
;
A
#
# COMPACT_ATOMS: atom_id res chain seq x y z
N ALA A 1 9.97 -3.66 -10.65
CA ALA A 1 9.56 -5.03 -10.28
C ALA A 1 10.63 -6.01 -10.72
N THR A 2 10.93 -7.04 -9.93
CA THR A 2 11.91 -8.10 -10.25
C THR A 2 11.22 -9.45 -10.18
N ALA A 3 11.45 -10.34 -11.15
CA ALA A 3 10.89 -11.68 -11.16
C ALA A 3 11.83 -12.70 -10.49
N SER A 4 11.32 -13.49 -9.54
CA SER A 4 11.97 -14.73 -9.11
C SER A 4 11.55 -15.85 -10.07
N ILE A 5 12.49 -16.32 -10.89
CA ILE A 5 12.17 -17.21 -12.02
C ILE A 5 11.86 -18.64 -11.54
N VAL A 6 10.67 -19.12 -11.90
CA VAL A 6 10.24 -20.52 -11.74
C VAL A 6 10.63 -21.30 -13.00
N ASP A 7 11.64 -22.17 -12.88
CA ASP A 7 12.10 -23.05 -13.98
C ASP A 7 11.81 -24.54 -13.68
N ARG A 8 12.22 -25.44 -14.57
CA ARG A 8 12.02 -26.89 -14.38
C ARG A 8 12.68 -27.44 -13.11
N HIS A 9 13.74 -26.82 -12.60
CA HIS A 9 14.39 -27.24 -11.35
C HIS A 9 13.54 -26.87 -10.14
N VAL A 10 12.89 -25.70 -10.20
CA VAL A 10 11.93 -25.27 -9.17
C VAL A 10 10.75 -26.25 -9.06
N LEU A 11 10.25 -26.77 -10.19
CA LEU A 11 9.19 -27.79 -10.18
C LEU A 11 9.63 -29.11 -9.52
N ALA A 12 10.93 -29.44 -9.57
CA ALA A 12 11.46 -30.68 -9.04
C ALA A 12 11.92 -30.59 -7.58
N ARG A 13 12.32 -29.40 -7.10
CA ARG A 13 12.97 -29.21 -5.79
C ARG A 13 12.35 -28.10 -4.92
N GLY A 14 11.37 -27.37 -5.43
CA GLY A 14 10.79 -26.18 -4.79
C GLY A 14 11.53 -24.88 -5.12
N SER A 15 10.84 -23.76 -4.95
CA SER A 15 11.34 -22.39 -5.22
C SER A 15 12.00 -21.73 -4.01
N GLN A 16 11.91 -22.38 -2.84
CA GLN A 16 12.22 -21.82 -1.54
C GLN A 16 13.57 -21.08 -1.47
N GLU A 17 14.66 -21.76 -1.79
CA GLU A 17 16.01 -21.15 -1.72
C GLU A 17 16.14 -19.96 -2.67
N ARG A 18 15.64 -20.09 -3.89
CA ARG A 18 15.73 -19.04 -4.90
C ARG A 18 14.94 -17.79 -4.54
N VAL A 19 13.74 -17.95 -3.99
CA VAL A 19 12.90 -16.80 -3.60
C VAL A 19 13.58 -16.04 -2.46
N VAL A 20 14.06 -16.74 -1.42
CA VAL A 20 14.75 -16.11 -0.29
C VAL A 20 16.05 -15.44 -0.74
N ASP A 21 16.87 -16.11 -1.54
CA ASP A 21 18.13 -15.56 -2.07
C ASP A 21 17.89 -14.33 -2.95
N ASN A 22 16.82 -14.33 -3.75
CA ASN A 22 16.47 -13.17 -4.57
C ASN A 22 16.02 -11.98 -3.73
N ILE A 23 15.25 -12.21 -2.64
CA ILE A 23 14.86 -11.15 -1.71
C ILE A 23 16.11 -10.55 -1.07
N ILE A 24 17.02 -11.38 -0.52
CA ILE A 24 18.25 -10.92 0.13
C ILE A 24 19.18 -10.20 -0.86
N ARG A 25 19.28 -10.70 -2.09
CA ARG A 25 20.07 -10.05 -3.13
C ARG A 25 19.51 -8.67 -3.45
N LYS A 26 18.19 -8.55 -3.62
CA LYS A 26 17.56 -7.26 -3.95
C LYS A 26 17.58 -6.27 -2.80
N ASP A 27 17.47 -6.75 -1.57
CA ASP A 27 17.73 -5.97 -0.36
C ASP A 27 19.13 -5.31 -0.39
N LYS A 28 20.17 -6.09 -0.72
CA LYS A 28 21.55 -5.56 -0.79
C LYS A 28 21.81 -4.63 -1.97
N GLU A 29 21.24 -4.94 -3.13
CA GLU A 29 21.47 -4.20 -4.38
C GLU A 29 20.73 -2.86 -4.38
N GLU A 30 19.46 -2.84 -3.98
CA GLU A 30 18.58 -1.67 -4.13
C GLU A 30 18.30 -0.95 -2.80
N ARG A 31 18.50 -1.62 -1.66
CA ARG A 31 18.18 -1.12 -0.30
C ARG A 31 16.79 -0.48 -0.20
N PRO A 32 15.71 -1.18 -0.58
CA PRO A 32 14.36 -0.63 -0.55
C PRO A 32 13.82 -0.52 0.89
N ASP A 33 12.86 0.37 1.13
CA ASP A 33 12.21 0.43 2.44
C ASP A 33 11.24 -0.75 2.69
N LEU A 34 10.72 -1.32 1.61
CA LEU A 34 9.76 -2.42 1.58
C LEU A 34 9.97 -3.32 0.36
N ILE A 35 9.99 -4.63 0.59
CA ILE A 35 9.90 -5.68 -0.41
C ILE A 35 8.55 -6.37 -0.27
N ILE A 36 7.78 -6.40 -1.35
CA ILE A 36 6.49 -7.11 -1.40
C ILE A 36 6.68 -8.35 -2.26
N LEU A 37 6.58 -9.53 -1.65
CA LEU A 37 6.52 -10.79 -2.40
C LEU A 37 5.11 -10.94 -2.98
N THR A 38 4.99 -10.83 -4.29
CA THR A 38 3.71 -10.94 -4.99
C THR A 38 3.54 -12.37 -5.51
N PRO A 39 2.45 -13.09 -5.15
CA PRO A 39 2.14 -14.34 -5.81
C PRO A 39 1.85 -14.11 -7.29
N THR A 40 1.85 -15.17 -8.08
CA THR A 40 1.42 -15.22 -9.48
C THR A 40 0.50 -16.43 -9.68
N CYS A 41 -0.16 -16.53 -10.84
CA CYS A 41 -0.97 -17.71 -11.18
C CYS A 41 -0.18 -19.02 -11.05
N THR A 42 1.12 -19.01 -11.38
CA THR A 42 1.99 -20.19 -11.24
C THR A 42 2.27 -20.51 -9.77
N SER A 43 2.63 -19.53 -8.95
CA SER A 43 2.95 -19.79 -7.54
C SER A 43 1.72 -20.23 -6.73
N SER A 44 0.52 -19.76 -7.10
CA SER A 44 -0.73 -20.21 -6.50
C SER A 44 -1.02 -21.71 -6.75
N ILE A 45 -0.64 -22.23 -7.92
CA ILE A 45 -0.82 -23.67 -8.23
C ILE A 45 0.21 -24.54 -7.49
N LEU A 46 1.44 -24.05 -7.32
CA LEU A 46 2.50 -24.81 -6.64
C LEU A 46 2.23 -25.01 -5.14
N GLN A 47 1.33 -24.21 -4.55
CA GLN A 47 0.93 -24.28 -3.13
C GLN A 47 2.12 -24.31 -2.17
N GLU A 48 3.18 -23.58 -2.52
CA GLU A 48 4.33 -23.42 -1.65
C GLU A 48 4.01 -22.47 -0.50
N ASP A 49 4.71 -22.66 0.61
CA ASP A 49 4.57 -21.82 1.80
C ASP A 49 5.34 -20.50 1.62
N LEU A 50 4.80 -19.62 0.77
CA LEU A 50 5.37 -18.31 0.46
C LEU A 50 5.44 -17.41 1.70
N GLN A 51 4.54 -17.60 2.67
CA GLN A 51 4.56 -16.86 3.93
C GLN A 51 5.82 -17.21 4.73
N ASN A 52 6.14 -18.49 4.87
CA ASN A 52 7.39 -18.92 5.51
C ASN A 52 8.64 -18.38 4.78
N PHE A 53 8.59 -18.22 3.45
CA PHE A 53 9.73 -17.64 2.71
C PHE A 53 9.91 -16.16 3.06
N VAL A 54 8.82 -15.41 3.18
CA VAL A 54 8.83 -14.01 3.64
C VAL A 54 9.32 -13.92 5.08
N ASP A 55 8.83 -14.77 5.98
CA ASP A 55 9.23 -14.76 7.38
C ASP A 55 10.74 -15.01 7.53
N ARG A 56 11.28 -16.01 6.82
CA ARG A 56 12.72 -16.28 6.77
C ARG A 56 13.51 -15.12 6.19
N ALA A 57 13.06 -14.54 5.09
CA ALA A 57 13.75 -13.43 4.45
C ALA A 57 13.77 -12.18 5.35
N SER A 58 12.66 -11.91 6.05
CA SER A 58 12.51 -10.75 6.95
C SER A 58 13.46 -10.76 8.16
N ILE A 59 13.96 -11.93 8.55
CA ILE A 59 14.96 -12.08 9.62
C ILE A 59 16.36 -11.68 9.11
N ILE A 60 16.62 -11.85 7.82
CA ILE A 60 17.95 -11.71 7.22
C ILE A 60 18.10 -10.35 6.52
N SER A 61 17.04 -9.81 5.94
CA SER A 61 17.04 -8.55 5.21
C SER A 61 16.97 -7.35 6.15
N ASP A 62 17.62 -6.24 5.76
CA ASP A 62 17.45 -4.95 6.44
C ASP A 62 16.11 -4.30 6.07
N SER A 63 15.65 -4.52 4.83
CA SER A 63 14.34 -4.09 4.34
C SER A 63 13.19 -4.81 5.02
N ASN A 64 12.03 -4.16 5.09
CA ASN A 64 10.80 -4.84 5.50
C ASN A 64 10.33 -5.76 4.38
N VAL A 65 9.90 -6.97 4.72
CA VAL A 65 9.36 -7.92 3.74
C VAL A 65 7.94 -8.28 4.12
N ILE A 66 7.01 -8.16 3.17
CA ILE A 66 5.62 -8.58 3.33
C ILE A 66 5.22 -9.49 2.17
N PHE A 67 4.29 -10.40 2.43
CA PHE A 67 3.65 -11.21 1.40
C PHE A 67 2.35 -10.52 0.98
N ALA A 68 2.15 -10.27 -0.32
CA ALA A 68 0.89 -9.71 -0.79
C ALA A 68 -0.22 -10.76 -0.65
N ASP A 69 -1.20 -10.48 0.21
CA ASP A 69 -2.31 -11.39 0.52
C ASP A 69 -3.37 -11.35 -0.58
N VAL A 70 -3.03 -11.93 -1.73
CA VAL A 70 -3.80 -11.85 -2.98
C VAL A 70 -3.87 -13.24 -3.62
N ASP A 71 -5.08 -13.71 -3.91
CA ASP A 71 -5.31 -14.95 -4.66
C ASP A 71 -5.69 -14.67 -6.11
N HIS A 72 -4.83 -15.11 -7.03
CA HIS A 72 -4.97 -14.94 -8.48
C HIS A 72 -6.31 -15.42 -9.04
N TYR A 73 -6.94 -16.41 -8.42
CA TYR A 73 -8.18 -17.00 -8.91
C TYR A 73 -9.43 -16.40 -8.28
N GLN A 74 -9.28 -15.55 -7.26
CA GLN A 74 -10.41 -14.99 -6.51
C GLN A 74 -10.58 -13.49 -6.69
N VAL A 75 -9.50 -12.76 -6.98
CA VAL A 75 -9.53 -11.30 -7.07
C VAL A 75 -8.95 -10.79 -8.38
N ASN A 76 -9.52 -9.69 -8.87
CA ASN A 76 -8.97 -8.97 -10.01
C ASN A 76 -7.88 -7.97 -9.57
N GLU A 77 -7.27 -7.29 -10.56
CA GLU A 77 -6.20 -6.30 -10.34
C GLU A 77 -6.60 -5.19 -9.37
N ILE A 78 -7.80 -4.64 -9.52
CA ILE A 78 -8.29 -3.52 -8.72
C ILE A 78 -8.49 -3.94 -7.25
N GLN A 79 -9.12 -5.10 -7.03
CA GLN A 79 -9.32 -5.66 -5.70
C GLN A 79 -7.98 -6.01 -5.02
N ALA A 80 -7.04 -6.56 -5.80
CA ALA A 80 -5.70 -6.83 -5.33
C ALA A 80 -4.96 -5.54 -4.93
N ALA A 81 -5.09 -4.48 -5.71
CA ALA A 81 -4.49 -3.17 -5.41
C ALA A 81 -5.06 -2.56 -4.13
N ASP A 82 -6.39 -2.56 -3.94
CA ASP A 82 -7.03 -2.02 -2.74
C ASP A 82 -6.61 -2.81 -1.47
N ARG A 83 -6.61 -4.14 -1.56
CA ARG A 83 -6.19 -5.01 -0.45
C ARG A 83 -4.71 -4.85 -0.13
N THR A 84 -3.85 -4.72 -1.14
CA THR A 84 -2.40 -4.54 -0.93
C THR A 84 -2.11 -3.19 -0.30
N LEU A 85 -2.80 -2.12 -0.73
CA LEU A 85 -2.65 -0.80 -0.13
C LEU A 85 -3.03 -0.81 1.35
N GLU A 86 -4.18 -1.39 1.69
CA GLU A 86 -4.64 -1.52 3.07
C GLU A 86 -3.65 -2.34 3.91
N GLN A 87 -3.17 -3.47 3.36
CA GLN A 87 -2.19 -4.33 4.02
C GLN A 87 -0.89 -3.61 4.36
N VAL A 88 -0.36 -2.82 3.40
CA VAL A 88 0.87 -2.03 3.61
C VAL A 88 0.66 -0.98 4.69
N VAL A 89 -0.45 -0.22 4.62
CA VAL A 89 -0.78 0.80 5.62
C VAL A 89 -0.91 0.20 7.02
N ARG A 90 -1.69 -0.88 7.15
CA ARG A 90 -1.86 -1.60 8.42
C ARG A 90 -0.52 -2.11 8.98
N TYR A 91 0.31 -2.73 8.14
CA TYR A 91 1.61 -3.24 8.55
C TYR A 91 2.52 -2.13 9.16
N TYR A 92 2.62 -0.98 8.49
CA TYR A 92 3.47 0.12 8.96
C TYR A 92 2.89 0.81 10.19
N LEU A 93 1.57 0.98 10.26
CA LEU A 93 0.91 1.59 11.41
C LEU A 93 1.00 0.70 12.66
N ASP A 94 0.80 -0.62 12.53
CA ASP A 94 0.97 -1.59 13.62
C ASP A 94 2.42 -1.64 14.11
N ARG A 95 3.38 -1.57 13.18
CA ARG A 95 4.81 -1.48 13.52
C ARG A 95 5.11 -0.19 14.30
N CYS A 96 4.64 0.96 13.84
CA CYS A 96 4.87 2.24 14.51
C CYS A 96 4.18 2.30 15.89
N HIS A 97 2.99 1.70 16.01
CA HIS A 97 2.29 1.55 17.27
C HIS A 97 3.10 0.72 18.27
N ARG A 98 3.61 -0.45 17.87
CA ARG A 98 4.48 -1.29 18.72
C ARG A 98 5.78 -0.58 19.12
N GLN A 99 6.33 0.26 18.25
CA GLN A 99 7.53 1.05 18.52
C GLN A 99 7.26 2.33 19.34
N LYS A 100 6.01 2.62 19.72
CA LYS A 100 5.59 3.88 20.37
C LYS A 100 6.04 5.15 19.61
N LYS A 101 6.17 5.03 18.28
CA LYS A 101 6.54 6.15 17.38
C LYS A 101 5.33 6.84 16.77
N LEU A 102 4.13 6.37 17.10
CA LEU A 102 2.91 6.93 16.56
C LEU A 102 2.53 8.18 17.35
N ASP A 103 2.71 9.34 16.73
CA ASP A 103 2.21 10.59 17.25
C ASP A 103 0.76 10.80 16.76
N LYS A 104 -0.14 11.11 17.69
CA LYS A 104 -1.59 11.20 17.43
C LYS A 104 -2.13 12.63 17.45
N PHE A 105 -1.26 13.64 17.54
CA PHE A 105 -1.70 15.02 17.42
C PHE A 105 -2.09 15.32 15.97
N LEU A 106 -3.28 15.90 15.80
CA LEU A 106 -3.71 16.46 14.53
C LEU A 106 -2.81 17.63 14.14
N THR A 107 -2.70 17.88 12.85
CA THR A 107 -2.04 19.10 12.34
C THR A 107 -2.75 20.35 12.83
N ASP A 108 -1.99 21.44 13.00
CA ASP A 108 -2.51 22.73 13.49
C ASP A 108 -3.54 23.33 12.53
N ALA A 109 -3.32 23.22 11.22
CA ALA A 109 -4.27 23.59 10.18
C ALA A 109 -5.10 22.36 9.72
N PRO A 110 -6.33 22.56 9.19
CA PRO A 110 -7.10 21.48 8.59
C PRO A 110 -6.31 20.79 7.49
N SER A 111 -6.16 19.47 7.60
CA SER A 111 -5.40 18.70 6.62
C SER A 111 -6.06 17.39 6.21
N VAL A 112 -5.75 16.91 5.01
CA VAL A 112 -6.37 15.72 4.41
C VAL A 112 -5.33 14.74 3.88
N ASN A 113 -5.61 13.44 4.01
CA ASN A 113 -4.93 12.41 3.24
C ASN A 113 -5.71 12.13 1.95
N ILE A 114 -5.05 12.10 0.80
CA ILE A 114 -5.66 11.62 -0.45
C ILE A 114 -5.25 10.16 -0.62
N ILE A 115 -6.23 9.25 -0.60
CA ILE A 115 -5.99 7.80 -0.63
C ILE A 115 -6.63 7.22 -1.89
N GLY A 116 -5.85 6.47 -2.67
CA GLY A 116 -6.35 5.78 -3.87
C GLY A 116 -5.84 6.35 -5.18
N ILE A 117 -4.91 7.32 -5.18
CA ILE A 117 -4.20 7.70 -6.41
C ILE A 117 -3.10 6.66 -6.64
N PHE A 118 -3.22 5.85 -7.69
CA PHE A 118 -2.24 4.80 -8.03
C PHE A 118 -1.75 4.90 -9.47
N THR A 119 -0.58 4.30 -9.72
CA THR A 119 0.06 4.25 -11.03
C THR A 119 -0.78 3.44 -12.03
N LEU A 120 -0.78 3.82 -13.31
CA LEU A 120 -1.63 3.26 -14.37
C LEU A 120 -3.15 3.51 -14.23
N GLY A 121 -3.60 4.23 -13.21
CA GLY A 121 -4.98 4.69 -13.12
C GLY A 121 -5.32 5.76 -14.17
N PHE A 122 -6.58 5.81 -14.59
CA PHE A 122 -7.05 6.67 -15.67
C PHE A 122 -7.00 8.15 -15.26
N HIS A 123 -6.11 8.92 -15.89
CA HIS A 123 -5.88 10.35 -15.61
C HIS A 123 -5.54 10.71 -14.14
N ASN A 124 -5.21 9.73 -13.29
CA ASN A 124 -4.88 9.90 -11.87
C ASN A 124 -3.89 11.04 -11.58
N GLN A 125 -2.86 11.23 -12.42
CA GLN A 125 -1.88 12.31 -12.24
C GLN A 125 -2.48 13.71 -12.45
N HIS A 126 -3.41 13.85 -13.40
CA HIS A 126 -4.11 15.11 -13.66
C HIS A 126 -5.12 15.38 -12.54
N ASP A 127 -5.91 14.38 -12.17
CA ASP A 127 -6.88 14.48 -11.09
C ASP A 127 -6.20 14.83 -9.77
N CYS A 128 -5.06 14.22 -9.47
CA CYS A 128 -4.31 14.51 -8.25
C CYS A 128 -3.79 15.97 -8.23
N ARG A 129 -3.44 16.57 -9.38
CA ARG A 129 -3.11 18.01 -9.45
C ARG A 129 -4.33 18.89 -9.23
N GLU A 130 -5.49 18.49 -9.75
CA GLU A 130 -6.72 19.26 -9.59
C GLU A 130 -7.26 19.18 -8.16
N LEU A 131 -7.24 18.00 -7.54
CA LEU A 131 -7.56 17.82 -6.12
C LEU A 131 -6.64 18.67 -5.23
N ARG A 132 -5.33 18.71 -5.53
CA ARG A 132 -4.37 19.59 -4.87
C ARG A 132 -4.77 21.05 -4.94
N ARG A 133 -5.18 21.51 -6.12
CA ARG A 133 -5.60 22.88 -6.35
C ARG A 133 -6.89 23.20 -5.58
N LEU A 134 -7.90 22.34 -5.71
CA LEU A 134 -9.20 22.48 -5.04
C LEU A 134 -9.05 22.57 -3.52
N LEU A 135 -8.30 21.65 -2.91
CA LEU A 135 -8.11 21.62 -1.46
C LEU A 135 -7.36 22.86 -0.96
N ARG A 136 -6.35 23.31 -1.70
CA ARG A 136 -5.62 24.55 -1.39
C ARG A 136 -6.53 25.77 -1.48
N ASP A 137 -7.41 25.84 -2.47
CA ASP A 137 -8.37 26.95 -2.62
C ASP A 137 -9.42 26.95 -1.48
N LEU A 138 -9.55 25.85 -0.72
CA LEU A 138 -10.37 25.71 0.49
C LEU A 138 -9.57 25.87 1.80
N ASP A 139 -8.30 26.27 1.74
CA ASP A 139 -7.38 26.34 2.88
C ASP A 139 -7.21 25.01 3.62
N ILE A 140 -7.29 23.88 2.91
CA ILE A 140 -7.04 22.53 3.42
C ILE A 140 -5.67 22.05 2.95
N GLU A 141 -4.78 21.78 3.91
CA GLU A 141 -3.45 21.26 3.63
C GLU A 141 -3.48 19.77 3.28
N ILE A 142 -2.48 19.32 2.52
CA ILE A 142 -2.36 17.89 2.21
C ILE A 142 -1.33 17.30 3.14
N ASN A 143 -1.81 16.37 3.99
CA ASN A 143 -0.95 15.65 4.90
C ASN A 143 -0.16 14.56 4.17
N GLN A 144 -0.84 13.70 3.41
CA GLN A 144 -0.23 12.61 2.64
C GLN A 144 -1.04 12.28 1.37
N ILE A 145 -0.37 11.72 0.37
CA ILE A 145 -1.00 11.14 -0.83
C ILE A 145 -0.46 9.73 -0.99
N ILE A 146 -1.34 8.74 -1.04
CA ILE A 146 -0.97 7.33 -1.16
C ILE A 146 -1.83 6.58 -2.19
N PRO A 147 -1.27 5.59 -2.91
CA PRO A 147 0.15 5.22 -2.95
C PRO A 147 1.05 6.12 -3.81
N GLU A 148 0.52 6.89 -4.76
CA GLU A 148 1.32 7.66 -5.73
C GLU A 148 2.20 8.73 -5.06
N GLY A 149 3.52 8.59 -5.22
CA GLY A 149 4.51 9.54 -4.71
C GLY A 149 4.74 9.48 -3.19
N GLY A 150 4.10 8.54 -2.49
CA GLY A 150 4.25 8.37 -1.04
C GLY A 150 5.47 7.53 -0.67
N SER A 151 6.07 7.83 0.49
CA SER A 151 7.04 6.96 1.14
C SER A 151 6.37 6.09 2.21
N VAL A 152 6.80 4.85 2.35
CA VAL A 152 6.32 3.95 3.41
C VAL A 152 6.71 4.45 4.81
N GLU A 153 7.78 5.24 4.91
CA GLU A 153 8.21 5.84 6.19
C GLU A 153 7.26 6.94 6.67
N ASP A 154 6.53 7.55 5.75
CA ASP A 154 5.57 8.63 6.00
C ASP A 154 4.18 8.11 6.39
N LEU A 155 3.91 6.81 6.22
CA LEU A 155 2.62 6.21 6.59
C LEU A 155 2.28 6.41 8.07
N LYS A 156 3.29 6.51 8.94
CA LYS A 156 3.11 6.86 10.36
C LYS A 156 2.44 8.22 10.59
N ASN A 157 2.48 9.11 9.59
CA ASN A 157 1.87 10.43 9.65
C ASN A 157 0.41 10.43 9.19
N LEU A 158 -0.12 9.34 8.62
CA LEU A 158 -1.53 9.28 8.20
C LEU A 158 -2.50 9.70 9.31
N PRO A 159 -2.36 9.24 10.58
CA PRO A 159 -3.28 9.61 11.66
C PRO A 159 -3.24 11.09 12.09
N LYS A 160 -2.34 11.91 11.54
CA LYS A 160 -2.26 13.35 11.83
C LYS A 160 -3.24 14.18 11.00
N ALA A 161 -3.78 13.63 9.92
CA ALA A 161 -4.76 14.31 9.10
C ALA A 161 -6.12 14.40 9.80
N TRP A 162 -6.88 15.45 9.48
CA TRP A 162 -8.23 15.62 10.00
C TRP A 162 -9.23 14.65 9.38
N PHE A 163 -9.03 14.31 8.09
CA PHE A 163 -9.87 13.35 7.37
C PHE A 163 -9.14 12.73 6.17
N ASN A 164 -9.78 11.73 5.57
CA ASN A 164 -9.31 11.07 4.36
C ASN A 164 -10.24 11.36 3.16
N LEU A 165 -9.68 11.64 1.99
CA LEU A 165 -10.39 11.78 0.73
C LEU A 165 -10.07 10.59 -0.18
N ILE A 166 -11.12 9.92 -0.65
CA ILE A 166 -11.04 8.74 -1.52
C ILE A 166 -11.73 9.08 -2.83
N PRO A 167 -10.98 9.56 -3.83
CA PRO A 167 -11.57 10.05 -5.08
C PRO A 167 -12.06 8.94 -6.00
N TYR A 168 -11.59 7.70 -5.81
CA TYR A 168 -11.95 6.55 -6.62
C TYR A 168 -12.59 5.46 -5.76
N ARG A 169 -13.69 4.89 -6.24
CA ARG A 169 -14.43 3.84 -5.52
C ARG A 169 -13.63 2.53 -5.46
N GLU A 170 -12.81 2.32 -6.48
CA GLU A 170 -12.11 1.10 -6.81
C GLU A 170 -10.92 0.80 -5.88
N VAL A 171 -10.22 1.84 -5.42
CA VAL A 171 -8.97 1.72 -4.64
C VAL A 171 -8.92 2.78 -3.56
N GLY A 172 -8.60 2.39 -2.33
CA GLY A 172 -8.42 3.26 -1.17
C GLY A 172 -9.52 3.14 -0.13
N LEU A 173 -10.69 2.60 -0.49
CA LEU A 173 -11.83 2.50 0.43
C LEU A 173 -11.55 1.52 1.58
N MET A 174 -10.93 0.36 1.31
CA MET A 174 -10.53 -0.57 2.38
C MET A 174 -9.59 0.10 3.39
N THR A 175 -8.62 0.86 2.89
CA THR A 175 -7.69 1.62 3.73
C THR A 175 -8.41 2.67 4.57
N ALA A 176 -9.33 3.42 3.97
CA ALA A 176 -10.11 4.44 4.67
C ALA A 176 -11.00 3.85 5.78
N MET A 177 -11.64 2.70 5.52
CA MET A 177 -12.44 1.98 6.51
C MET A 177 -11.58 1.47 7.67
N TYR A 178 -10.37 0.95 7.39
CA TYR A 178 -9.41 0.57 8.43
C TYR A 178 -9.01 1.78 9.29
N LEU A 179 -8.62 2.90 8.66
CA LEU A 179 -8.24 4.12 9.39
C LEU A 179 -9.40 4.70 10.21
N ASN A 180 -10.63 4.62 9.70
CA ASN A 180 -11.82 5.03 10.44
C ASN A 180 -12.04 4.18 11.69
N LYS A 181 -11.93 2.86 11.54
CA LYS A 181 -12.14 1.91 12.65
C LYS A 181 -11.07 2.02 13.73
N GLU A 182 -9.79 2.09 13.36
CA GLU A 182 -8.68 2.03 14.30
C GLU A 182 -8.27 3.40 14.86
N TYR A 183 -8.44 4.47 14.07
CA TYR A 183 -7.99 5.83 14.42
C TYR A 183 -9.11 6.86 14.49
N GLY A 184 -10.36 6.46 14.24
CA GLY A 184 -11.51 7.38 14.28
C GLY A 184 -11.52 8.41 13.15
N MET A 185 -10.70 8.22 12.11
CA MET A 185 -10.54 9.20 11.04
C MET A 185 -11.77 9.20 10.11
N PRO A 186 -12.49 10.32 9.98
CA PRO A 186 -13.58 10.42 9.01
C PRO A 186 -13.04 10.35 7.58
N TYR A 187 -13.88 9.92 6.64
CA TYR A 187 -13.51 9.88 5.24
C TYR A 187 -14.65 10.27 4.30
N ILE A 188 -14.28 10.83 3.14
CA ILE A 188 -15.19 11.20 2.06
C ILE A 188 -14.86 10.30 0.87
N SER A 189 -15.84 9.52 0.41
CA SER A 189 -15.72 8.61 -0.75
C SER A 189 -16.57 9.04 -1.94
N THR A 190 -17.18 10.23 -1.89
CA THR A 190 -17.88 10.82 -3.03
C THR A 190 -16.86 11.36 -4.02
N ALA A 191 -16.79 10.74 -5.19
CA ALA A 191 -15.91 11.19 -6.27
C ALA A 191 -16.35 12.60 -6.73
N PRO A 192 -15.45 13.61 -6.73
CA PRO A 192 -15.76 14.97 -7.19
C PRO A 192 -15.73 15.05 -8.71
N MET A 193 -16.58 14.26 -9.37
CA MET A 193 -16.64 14.13 -10.83
C MET A 193 -18.00 14.62 -11.35
N GLY A 194 -17.95 15.62 -12.23
CA GLY A 194 -19.14 16.25 -12.79
C GLY A 194 -19.72 17.34 -11.90
N ALA A 195 -20.30 18.37 -12.53
CA ALA A 195 -21.15 19.31 -11.81
C ALA A 195 -22.50 18.63 -11.57
N VAL A 196 -22.99 18.67 -10.33
CA VAL A 196 -24.37 18.33 -10.05
C VAL A 196 -25.18 19.55 -10.45
N ASP A 197 -25.98 19.46 -11.51
CA ASP A 197 -27.00 20.47 -11.78
C ASP A 197 -27.92 20.51 -10.55
N MET A 198 -27.85 21.62 -9.81
CA MET A 198 -28.78 21.95 -8.72
C MET A 198 -29.93 22.80 -9.25
#